data_AF-A0A925PSP4-F1
#
_entry.id   AF-A0A925PSP4-F1
#
_cell.length_a   1.000
_cell.length_b   1.000
_cell.length_c   1.000
_cell.angle_alpha   90.00
_cell.angle_beta   90.00
_cell.angle_gamma   90.00
#
_symmetry.space_group_name_H-M   'P 1'
#
loop_
_entity.id
_entity.type
_entity.pdbx_description
1 polymer ?
#
loop_
_entity_poly.entity_id
_entity_poly.type
_entity_poly.pdbx_seq_one_letter_code
_entity_poly.pdbx_strand_id
1 'polypeptide(L)'
;LPPARVFLGDAGSVPLGFLAGALGLHGVLVGAWSLVFPLIVFSPFIADASLTIARRVVRGEAFWRAHRSHYYQRLVLAGCSRKRLAWSAYMLMLAAAASALAARTAEREVQFAIIAGWTALYAALFIAIERRARPVAT
;
A
#
# COMPACT_ATOMS: atom_id res chain seq x y z
N LEU A 1 0.95 -20.33 -5.44
CA LEU A 1 2.28 -19.84 -5.07
C LEU A 1 2.97 -20.88 -4.19
N PRO A 2 4.16 -21.36 -4.60
CA PRO A 2 5.00 -22.21 -3.77
C PRO A 2 5.44 -21.46 -2.50
N PRO A 3 5.82 -22.17 -1.42
CA PRO A 3 6.37 -21.54 -0.23
C PRO A 3 7.65 -20.76 -0.59
N ALA A 4 7.80 -19.56 -0.02
CA ALA A 4 9.00 -18.76 -0.20
C ALA A 4 10.22 -19.52 0.33
N ARG A 5 11.28 -19.59 -0.48
CA ARG A 5 12.54 -20.28 -0.13
C ARG A 5 13.60 -19.33 0.39
N VAL A 6 13.47 -18.04 0.08
CA VAL A 6 14.37 -16.95 0.48
C VAL A 6 13.52 -15.74 0.83
N PHE A 7 13.92 -15.02 1.88
CA PHE A 7 13.31 -13.76 2.28
C PHE A 7 14.12 -12.60 1.72
N LEU A 8 13.43 -11.55 1.24
CA LEU A 8 14.05 -10.34 0.71
C LEU A 8 14.91 -9.61 1.76
N GLY A 9 14.43 -9.60 3.01
CA GLY A 9 15.08 -8.92 4.13
C GLY A 9 15.20 -7.40 3.94
N ASP A 10 15.85 -6.75 4.90
CA ASP A 10 16.10 -5.30 4.85
C ASP A 10 17.13 -4.97 3.76
N ALA A 11 18.08 -5.87 3.54
CA ALA A 11 19.11 -5.75 2.50
C ALA A 11 18.52 -5.63 1.09
N GLY A 12 17.34 -6.21 0.82
CA GLY A 12 16.65 -6.07 -0.47
C GLY A 12 15.55 -5.01 -0.45
N SER A 13 14.73 -4.96 0.61
CA SER A 13 13.54 -4.10 0.63
C SER A 13 13.87 -2.60 0.72
N VAL A 14 14.88 -2.22 1.50
CA VAL A 14 15.31 -0.82 1.65
C VAL A 14 15.86 -0.24 0.33
N PRO A 15 16.85 -0.85 -0.34
CA PRO A 15 17.34 -0.30 -1.61
C PRO A 15 16.28 -0.33 -2.71
N LEU A 16 15.38 -1.32 -2.75
CA LEU A 16 14.27 -1.33 -3.72
C LEU A 16 13.28 -0.18 -3.46
N GLY A 17 12.93 0.09 -2.20
CA GLY A 17 12.08 1.21 -1.84
C GLY A 17 12.73 2.56 -2.17
N PHE A 18 14.03 2.70 -1.89
CA PHE A 18 14.80 3.88 -2.25
C PHE A 18 14.83 4.09 -3.78
N LEU A 19 15.18 3.05 -4.54
CA LEU A 19 15.24 3.12 -6.01
C LEU A 19 13.88 3.48 -6.60
N ALA A 20 12.82 2.86 -6.10
CA ALA A 20 11.44 3.14 -6.51
C ALA A 20 11.06 4.62 -6.29
N GLY A 21 11.36 5.16 -5.10
CA GLY A 21 11.12 6.58 -4.79
C GLY A 21 12.00 7.53 -5.61
N ALA A 22 13.29 7.19 -5.77
CA ALA A 22 14.25 7.98 -6.54
C ALA A 22 13.87 8.05 -8.02
N LEU A 23 13.50 6.92 -8.64
CA LEU A 23 13.00 6.89 -10.02
C LEU A 23 11.67 7.64 -10.17
N GLY A 24 10.77 7.49 -9.20
CA GLY A 24 9.51 8.22 -9.16
C GLY A 24 9.72 9.73 -9.18
N LEU A 25 10.63 10.24 -8.35
CA LEU A 25 10.98 11.66 -8.29
C LEU A 25 11.78 12.11 -9.51
N HIS A 26 12.76 11.32 -9.96
CA HIS A 26 13.56 11.64 -11.13
C HIS A 26 12.68 11.84 -12.37
N GLY A 27 11.69 10.96 -12.58
CA GLY A 27 10.73 11.10 -13.67
C GLY A 27 9.88 12.37 -13.59
N VAL A 28 9.63 12.89 -12.39
CA VAL A 28 8.99 14.21 -12.20
C VAL A 28 9.94 15.34 -12.60
N LEU A 29 11.19 15.27 -12.17
CA LEU A 29 12.21 16.30 -12.45
C LEU A 29 12.52 16.43 -13.95
N VAL A 30 12.53 15.31 -14.68
CA VAL A 30 12.76 15.31 -16.14
C VAL A 30 11.48 15.48 -16.96
N GLY A 31 10.33 15.70 -16.31
CA GLY A 31 9.05 15.91 -16.99
C GLY A 31 8.42 14.68 -17.64
N ALA A 32 8.87 13.46 -17.30
CA ALA A 32 8.30 12.22 -17.83
C ALA A 32 6.87 11.98 -17.30
N TRP A 33 6.56 12.41 -16.08
CA TRP A 33 5.24 12.35 -15.46
C TRP A 33 5.08 13.40 -14.35
N SER A 34 3.83 13.68 -13.96
CA SER A 34 3.53 14.56 -12.82
C SER A 34 3.71 13.83 -11.48
N LEU A 35 3.69 14.58 -10.36
CA LEU A 35 3.73 14.01 -9.00
C LEU A 35 2.58 13.03 -8.71
N VAL A 36 1.48 13.11 -9.45
CA VAL A 36 0.32 12.21 -9.29
C VAL A 36 0.70 10.76 -9.63
N PHE A 37 1.59 10.56 -10.62
CA PHE A 37 1.99 9.24 -11.05
C PHE A 37 2.65 8.40 -9.94
N PRO A 38 3.78 8.82 -9.32
CA PRO A 38 4.41 8.04 -8.27
C PRO A 38 3.51 7.91 -7.03
N LEU A 39 2.67 8.90 -6.74
CA LEU A 39 1.70 8.81 -5.63
C LEU A 39 0.69 7.68 -5.83
N ILE A 40 0.12 7.54 -7.04
CA ILE A 40 -0.84 6.47 -7.32
C ILE A 40 -0.13 5.11 -7.44
N VAL A 41 1.00 5.01 -8.18
CA VAL A 41 1.73 3.74 -8.36
C VAL A 41 2.13 3.13 -7.02
N PHE A 42 2.64 3.95 -6.09
CA PHE A 42 3.07 3.48 -4.77
C PHE A 42 1.99 3.58 -3.70
N SER A 43 0.77 3.98 -4.07
CA SER A 43 -0.34 4.14 -3.12
C SER A 43 -0.65 2.89 -2.28
N PRO A 44 -0.51 1.62 -2.75
CA PRO A 44 -0.70 0.47 -1.86
C PRO A 44 0.29 0.43 -0.68
N PHE A 45 1.55 0.81 -0.91
CA PHE A 45 2.59 0.85 0.12
C PHE A 45 2.40 2.03 1.07
N ILE A 46 2.11 3.22 0.49
CA ILE A 46 1.85 4.44 1.25
C ILE A 46 0.63 4.25 2.15
N ALA A 47 -0.45 3.66 1.61
CA ALA A 47 -1.67 3.39 2.35
C ALA A 47 -1.44 2.38 3.49
N ASP A 48 -0.79 1.24 3.23
CA ASP A 48 -0.52 0.24 4.28
C ASP A 48 0.28 0.83 5.45
N ALA A 49 1.35 1.58 5.17
CA ALA A 49 2.16 2.23 6.19
C ALA A 49 1.36 3.31 6.96
N SER A 50 0.73 4.23 6.24
CA SER A 50 0.00 5.36 6.83
C SER A 50 -1.16 4.91 7.69
N LEU A 51 -1.94 3.95 7.20
CA LEU A 51 -3.09 3.42 7.92
C LEU A 51 -2.67 2.58 9.13
N THR A 52 -1.57 1.83 9.04
CA THR A 52 -1.02 1.09 10.19
C THR A 52 -0.60 2.05 11.31
N ILE A 53 0.09 3.14 10.96
CA ILE A 53 0.50 4.18 11.93
C ILE A 53 -0.73 4.88 12.51
N ALA A 54 -1.65 5.36 11.66
CA ALA A 54 -2.85 6.07 12.09
C ALA A 54 -3.68 5.25 13.09
N ARG A 55 -3.84 3.95 12.83
CA ARG A 55 -4.54 3.04 13.73
C ARG A 55 -3.90 2.97 15.12
N ARG A 56 -2.57 2.90 15.19
CA ARG A 56 -1.85 2.82 16.46
C ARG A 56 -1.96 4.11 17.26
N VAL A 57 -1.86 5.24 16.57
CA VAL A 57 -2.08 6.56 17.17
C VAL A 57 -3.49 6.64 17.76
N VAL A 58 -4.53 6.25 17.01
CA VAL A 58 -5.92 6.25 17.50
C VAL A 58 -6.13 5.31 18.70
N ARG A 59 -5.38 4.20 18.78
CA ARG A 59 -5.44 3.24 19.90
C ARG A 59 -4.54 3.61 21.08
N GLY A 60 -3.83 4.73 21.02
CA GLY A 60 -2.86 5.14 22.06
C GLY A 60 -1.64 4.22 22.15
N GLU A 61 -1.37 3.40 21.13
CA GLU A 61 -0.21 2.53 21.10
C GLU A 61 1.06 3.31 20.75
N ALA A 62 2.19 2.96 21.37
CA ALA A 62 3.49 3.56 21.08
C ALA A 62 3.95 3.26 19.64
N PHE A 63 3.61 4.14 18.68
CA PHE A 63 3.85 3.95 17.25
C PHE A 63 5.34 3.76 16.90
N TRP A 64 6.25 4.26 17.74
CA TRP A 64 7.70 4.16 17.58
C TRP A 64 8.30 2.80 17.98
N ARG A 65 7.55 1.93 18.65
CA ARG A 65 8.01 0.56 18.95
C ARG A 65 7.75 -0.38 17.76
N ALA A 66 8.71 -1.28 17.51
CA ALA A 66 8.60 -2.31 16.47
C ALA A 66 7.29 -3.10 16.60
N HIS A 67 6.58 -3.27 15.48
CA HIS A 67 5.26 -3.90 15.44
C HIS A 67 5.13 -4.94 14.32
N ARG A 68 4.17 -5.85 14.48
CA ARG A 68 3.78 -6.86 13.48
C ARG A 68 2.28 -6.77 13.18
N SER A 69 1.81 -5.54 12.93
CA SER A 69 0.39 -5.22 12.76
C SER A 69 0.00 -4.82 11.33
N HIS A 70 0.87 -5.07 10.35
CA HIS A 70 0.59 -4.76 8.94
C HIS A 70 -0.65 -5.51 8.46
N TYR A 71 -1.36 -4.92 7.49
CA TYR A 71 -2.66 -5.41 7.03
C TYR A 71 -2.63 -6.86 6.55
N TYR A 72 -1.56 -7.22 5.85
CA TYR A 72 -1.38 -8.57 5.33
C TYR A 72 -1.30 -9.61 6.47
N GLN A 73 -0.64 -9.29 7.59
CA GLN A 73 -0.52 -10.20 8.73
C GLN A 73 -1.88 -10.41 9.40
N ARG A 74 -2.65 -9.33 9.59
CA ARG A 74 -4.00 -9.41 10.16
C ARG A 74 -4.96 -10.20 9.28
N LEU A 75 -4.88 -10.05 7.96
CA LEU A 75 -5.69 -10.84 7.03
C LEU A 75 -5.38 -12.34 7.14
N VAL A 76 -4.10 -12.71 7.23
CA VAL A 76 -3.72 -14.12 7.43
C VAL A 76 -4.23 -14.64 8.78
N LEU A 77 -4.10 -13.87 9.86
CA LEU A 77 -4.64 -14.22 11.18
C LEU A 77 -6.17 -14.33 11.18
N ALA A 78 -6.86 -13.54 10.37
CA ALA A 78 -8.32 -13.61 10.17
C ALA A 78 -8.77 -14.76 9.26
N GLY A 79 -7.88 -15.71 8.93
CA GLY A 79 -8.19 -16.90 8.13
C GLY A 79 -8.03 -16.72 6.61
N CYS A 80 -7.42 -15.63 6.15
CA CYS A 80 -7.12 -15.48 4.72
C CYS A 80 -5.97 -16.39 4.30
N SER A 81 -6.16 -17.15 3.23
CA SER A 81 -5.07 -17.95 2.66
C SER A 81 -3.99 -17.03 2.11
N ARG A 82 -2.71 -17.36 2.36
CA ARG A 82 -1.56 -16.59 1.89
C ARG A 82 -1.55 -16.42 0.37
N LYS A 83 -2.03 -17.45 -0.36
CA LYS A 83 -2.18 -17.42 -1.83
C LYS A 83 -3.20 -16.38 -2.27
N ARG A 84 -4.39 -16.33 -1.63
CA ARG A 84 -5.43 -15.35 -1.95
C ARG A 84 -4.94 -13.94 -1.66
N LEU A 85 -4.31 -13.74 -0.51
CA LEU A 85 -3.74 -12.45 -0.12
C LEU A 85 -2.71 -11.92 -1.13
N ALA A 86 -1.76 -12.78 -1.55
CA ALA A 86 -0.75 -12.39 -2.54
C ALA A 86 -1.38 -12.02 -3.88
N TRP A 87 -2.34 -12.81 -4.38
CA TRP A 87 -3.05 -12.48 -5.61
C TRP A 87 -3.86 -11.18 -5.50
N SER A 88 -4.58 -10.97 -4.40
CA SER A 88 -5.30 -9.72 -4.16
C SER A 88 -4.36 -8.52 -4.12
N ALA A 89 -3.19 -8.65 -3.50
CA ALA A 89 -2.17 -7.60 -3.49
C ALA A 89 -1.63 -7.32 -4.90
N TYR A 90 -1.33 -8.34 -5.70
CA TYR A 90 -0.89 -8.16 -7.08
C TYR A 90 -1.94 -7.50 -7.96
N MET A 91 -3.22 -7.88 -7.82
CA MET A 91 -4.31 -7.23 -8.55
C MET A 91 -4.47 -5.76 -8.13
N LEU A 92 -4.35 -5.45 -6.84
CA LEU A 92 -4.39 -4.09 -6.33
C LEU A 92 -3.24 -3.23 -6.88
N MET A 93 -2.02 -3.78 -6.89
CA MET A 93 -0.84 -3.12 -7.47
C MET A 93 -0.98 -2.91 -8.98
N LEU A 94 -1.51 -3.90 -9.70
CA LEU A 94 -1.76 -3.79 -11.14
C LEU A 94 -2.79 -2.71 -11.44
N ALA A 95 -3.90 -2.67 -10.69
CA ALA A 95 -4.92 -1.64 -10.82
C ALA A 95 -4.38 -0.23 -10.51
N ALA A 96 -3.53 -0.10 -9.48
CA ALA A 96 -2.87 1.16 -9.14
C ALA A 96 -1.93 1.62 -10.27
N ALA A 97 -1.11 0.70 -10.81
CA ALA A 97 -0.24 1.00 -11.94
C ALA A 97 -1.01 1.42 -13.20
N ALA A 98 -2.09 0.70 -13.53
CA ALA A 98 -2.96 1.04 -14.66
C ALA A 98 -3.63 2.42 -14.47
N SER A 99 -4.13 2.70 -13.26
CA SER A 99 -4.71 4.00 -12.91
C SER A 99 -3.70 5.13 -13.03
N ALA A 100 -2.46 4.90 -12.60
CA ALA A 100 -1.40 5.89 -12.68
C ALA A 100 -1.02 6.19 -14.14
N LEU A 101 -0.92 5.16 -14.99
CA LEU A 101 -0.67 5.33 -16.42
C LEU A 101 -1.81 6.12 -17.08
N ALA A 102 -3.07 5.79 -16.78
CA ALA A 102 -4.23 6.54 -17.28
C ALA A 102 -4.24 7.99 -16.79
N ALA A 103 -3.81 8.25 -15.55
CA ALA A 103 -3.76 9.58 -14.97
C ALA A 103 -2.74 10.51 -15.66
N ARG A 104 -1.72 9.98 -16.36
CA ARG A 104 -0.66 10.79 -17.02
C ARG A 104 -1.21 11.75 -18.06
N THR A 105 -2.22 11.32 -18.83
CA THR A 105 -2.84 12.09 -19.90
C THR A 105 -4.20 12.65 -19.51
N ALA A 106 -4.65 12.37 -18.28
CA ALA A 106 -5.95 12.80 -17.79
C ALA A 106 -5.92 14.27 -17.36
N GLU A 107 -7.08 14.92 -17.48
CA GLU A 107 -7.30 16.26 -16.94
C GLU A 107 -7.16 16.28 -15.41
N ARG A 108 -6.90 17.47 -14.86
CA ARG A 108 -6.64 17.64 -13.42
C ARG A 108 -7.81 17.18 -12.55
N GLU A 109 -9.04 17.40 -12.99
CA GLU A 109 -10.25 16.95 -12.29
C GLU A 109 -10.31 15.42 -12.20
N VAL A 110 -10.00 14.73 -13.30
CA VAL A 110 -9.95 13.27 -13.35
C VAL A 110 -8.82 12.73 -12.47
N GLN A 111 -7.66 13.39 -12.45
CA GLN A 111 -6.56 13.02 -11.55
C GLN A 111 -6.98 13.08 -10.08
N PHE A 112 -7.67 14.16 -9.67
CA PHE A 112 -8.19 14.28 -8.31
C PHE A 112 -9.27 13.24 -8.00
N ALA A 113 -10.16 12.96 -8.94
CA ALA A 113 -11.18 11.92 -8.79
C ALA A 113 -10.53 10.53 -8.60
N ILE A 114 -9.48 10.21 -9.35
CA ILE A 114 -8.71 8.96 -9.19
C ILE A 114 -8.09 8.89 -7.80
N ILE A 115 -7.42 9.96 -7.35
CA ILE A 115 -6.81 10.00 -6.00
C ILE A 115 -7.87 9.82 -4.91
N ALA A 116 -9.01 10.52 -5.03
CA ALA A 116 -10.11 10.40 -4.08
C ALA A 116 -10.70 8.98 -4.07
N GLY A 117 -10.89 8.38 -5.25
CA GLY A 117 -11.37 7.01 -5.39
C GLY A 117 -10.45 5.97 -4.75
N TRP A 118 -9.13 6.08 -4.99
CA TRP A 118 -8.13 5.23 -4.33
C TRP A 118 -8.11 5.44 -2.81
N THR A 119 -8.16 6.68 -2.35
CA THR A 119 -8.23 7.00 -0.92
C THR A 119 -9.45 6.36 -0.25
N ALA A 120 -10.63 6.49 -0.88
CA ALA A 120 -11.87 5.89 -0.41
C ALA A 120 -11.80 4.35 -0.40
N LEU A 121 -11.22 3.75 -1.45
CA LEU A 121 -11.01 2.31 -1.53
C LEU A 121 -10.13 1.80 -0.38
N TYR A 122 -8.99 2.45 -0.12
CA TYR A 122 -8.10 2.06 0.98
C TYR A 122 -8.78 2.20 2.35
N ALA A 123 -9.53 3.28 2.57
CA ALA A 123 -10.29 3.46 3.80
C ALA A 123 -11.37 2.38 3.95
N ALA A 124 -12.09 2.03 2.89
CA ALA A 124 -13.10 0.97 2.91
C ALA A 124 -12.48 -0.40 3.19
N LEU A 125 -11.35 -0.73 2.54
CA LEU A 125 -10.61 -1.96 2.79
C LEU A 125 -10.10 -2.04 4.23
N PHE A 126 -9.56 -0.93 4.75
CA PHE A 126 -9.13 -0.80 6.13
C PHE A 126 -10.27 -1.13 7.10
N ILE A 127 -11.42 -0.45 6.95
CA ILE A 127 -12.59 -0.65 7.81
C ILE A 127 -13.10 -2.09 7.70
N ALA A 128 -13.17 -2.65 6.49
CA ALA A 128 -13.62 -4.02 6.27
C ALA A 128 -12.70 -5.05 6.95
N ILE A 129 -11.39 -4.84 6.90
CA ILE A 129 -10.41 -5.70 7.56
C ILE A 129 -10.46 -5.52 9.08
N GLU A 130 -10.60 -4.29 9.57
CA GLU A 130 -10.76 -3.97 10.99
C GLU A 130 -11.98 -4.70 11.58
N ARG A 131 -13.12 -4.68 10.86
CA ARG A 131 -14.36 -5.37 11.27
C ARG A 131 -14.23 -6.89 11.27
N ARG A 132 -13.42 -7.46 10.37
CA ARG A 132 -13.23 -8.92 10.26
C ARG A 132 -12.18 -9.47 11.23
N ALA A 133 -11.13 -8.70 11.50
CA ALA A 133 -10.07 -9.10 12.41
C ALA A 133 -10.53 -8.86 13.85
N ARG A 134 -10.97 -9.93 14.53
CA ARG A 134 -11.29 -9.92 15.97
C ARG A 134 -10.14 -9.27 16.77
N PRO A 135 -10.44 -8.53 17.85
CA PRO A 135 -9.38 -8.07 18.75
C PRO A 135 -8.62 -9.31 19.23
N VAL A 136 -7.32 -9.34 18.95
CA VAL A 136 -6.42 -10.32 19.58
C VAL A 136 -6.42 -9.93 21.05
N ALA A 137 -6.98 -10.79 21.90
CA ALA A 137 -6.84 -10.64 23.34
C ALA A 137 -5.34 -10.63 23.64
N THR A 138 -4.86 -9.50 24.18
CA THR A 138 -3.52 -9.35 24.74
C THR A 138 -3.44 -10.09 26.05
#